data_AF-A0A7S0M5B8-F1
#
_entry.id   AF-A0A7S0M5B8-F1
#
_cell.length_a   1.000
_cell.length_b   1.000
_cell.length_c   1.000
_cell.angle_alpha   90.00
_cell.angle_beta   90.00
_cell.angle_gamma   90.00
#
_symmetry.space_group_name_H-M   'P 1'
#
loop_
_entity.id
_entity.type
_entity.pdbx_description
1 polymer ?
#
loop_
_entity_poly.entity_id
_entity_poly.type
_entity_poly.pdbx_seq_one_letter_code
_entity_poly.pdbx_strand_id
1 'polypeptide(L)'
;ATFRKCKGTVITKEIRKIEELTGLHALVIPGGESTVIIKLLIEFGMFVSVQRFGQEGYPMFGTCAGCILLSKSIDGMPDQKTLQLVDMSVNRNAYGSQVDSFESDLSADESVFGSE
;
A
#
# COMPACT_ATOMS: atom_id res chain seq x y z
N ALA A 1 13.07 3.17 7.48
CA ALA A 1 13.96 2.50 8.45
C ALA A 1 14.17 1.02 8.11
N THR A 2 13.11 0.24 7.90
CA THR A 2 13.19 -1.22 7.63
C THR A 2 14.01 -1.57 6.39
N PHE A 3 13.76 -0.92 5.24
CA PHE A 3 14.50 -1.20 4.00
C PHE A 3 16.01 -0.93 4.08
N ARG A 4 16.47 -0.10 5.03
CA ARG A 4 17.91 0.12 5.26
C ARG A 4 18.60 -1.10 5.88
N LYS A 5 17.84 -2.05 6.42
CA LYS A 5 18.35 -3.31 7.00
C LYS A 5 18.52 -4.41 5.94
N CYS A 6 17.95 -4.25 4.74
CA CYS A 6 18.12 -5.19 3.65
C CYS A 6 19.58 -5.15 3.15
N LYS A 7 20.17 -6.31 2.82
CA LYS A 7 21.59 -6.45 2.43
C LYS A 7 21.95 -5.86 1.05
N GLY A 8 21.08 -5.05 0.45
CA GLY A 8 21.26 -4.41 -0.86
C GLY A 8 21.27 -2.88 -0.78
N THR A 9 21.69 -2.22 -1.87
CA THR A 9 21.74 -0.75 -1.98
C THR A 9 20.35 -0.16 -2.23
N VAL A 10 19.43 -0.26 -1.26
CA VAL A 10 18.09 0.33 -1.38
C VAL A 10 18.15 1.81 -0.95
N ILE A 11 17.93 2.71 -1.90
CA ILE A 11 17.77 4.13 -1.63
C ILE A 11 16.28 4.42 -1.44
N THR A 12 15.90 4.91 -0.26
CA THR A 12 14.52 5.25 0.07
C THR A 12 14.34 6.75 0.11
N LYS A 13 13.26 7.26 -0.50
CA LYS A 13 12.84 8.66 -0.43
C LYS A 13 11.38 8.74 0.05
N GLU A 14 11.08 9.70 0.91
CA GLU A 14 9.68 10.01 1.24
C GLU A 14 9.01 10.76 0.08
N ILE A 15 7.78 10.37 -0.21
CA ILE A 15 7.01 10.90 -1.34
C ILE A 15 5.85 11.72 -0.76
N ARG A 16 5.92 13.03 -0.98
CA ARG A 16 4.94 14.01 -0.48
C ARG A 16 4.37 14.89 -1.60
N LYS A 17 5.00 14.89 -2.78
CA LYS A 17 4.57 15.64 -3.96
C LYS A 17 4.60 14.78 -5.22
N ILE A 18 3.82 15.17 -6.22
CA ILE A 18 3.67 14.44 -7.48
C ILE A 18 5.00 14.32 -8.24
N GLU A 19 5.85 15.35 -8.22
CA GLU A 19 7.11 15.35 -8.98
C GLU A 19 8.09 14.30 -8.44
N GLU A 20 7.93 13.91 -7.18
CA GLU A 20 8.80 12.94 -6.50
C GLU A 20 8.52 11.49 -6.91
N LEU A 21 7.43 11.24 -7.64
CA LEU A 21 7.14 9.93 -8.25
C LEU A 21 8.10 9.61 -9.41
N THR A 22 8.71 10.63 -10.01
CA THR A 22 9.62 10.48 -11.13
C THR A 22 10.89 9.73 -10.72
N GLY A 23 11.23 8.67 -11.47
CA GLY A 23 12.44 7.88 -11.22
C GLY A 23 12.33 6.88 -10.07
N LEU A 24 11.12 6.66 -9.54
CA LEU A 24 10.89 5.57 -8.58
C LEU A 24 10.85 4.22 -9.30
N HIS A 25 11.53 3.24 -8.70
CA HIS A 25 11.49 1.85 -9.15
C HIS A 25 10.36 1.05 -8.49
N ALA A 26 9.90 1.50 -7.32
CA ALA A 26 8.82 0.87 -6.56
C ALA A 26 8.20 1.89 -5.58
N LEU A 27 6.97 1.63 -5.14
CA LEU A 27 6.27 2.49 -4.18
C LEU A 27 5.74 1.67 -2.99
N VAL A 28 5.99 2.15 -1.77
CA VAL A 28 5.46 1.57 -0.54
C VAL A 28 4.35 2.46 0.01
N ILE A 29 3.17 1.90 0.24
CA ILE A 29 2.07 2.57 0.95
C ILE A 29 2.02 1.99 2.37
N PRO A 30 2.40 2.77 3.40
CA PRO A 30 2.49 2.27 4.75
C PRO A 30 1.11 2.05 5.40
N GLY A 31 1.12 1.45 6.59
CA GLY A 31 -0.02 1.51 7.50
C GLY A 31 -0.33 2.95 7.96
N GLY A 32 -1.47 3.12 8.63
CA GLY A 32 -1.99 4.43 9.04
C GLY A 32 -3.51 4.46 8.89
N GLU A 33 -4.06 5.62 8.58
CA GLU A 33 -5.50 5.76 8.36
C GLU A 33 -5.83 5.87 6.86
N SER A 34 -6.40 4.81 6.29
CA SER A 34 -6.63 4.69 4.84
C SER A 34 -7.43 5.85 4.25
N THR A 35 -8.43 6.36 4.99
CA THR A 35 -9.27 7.51 4.60
C THR A 35 -8.47 8.81 4.52
N VAL A 36 -7.49 8.99 5.39
CA VAL A 36 -6.59 10.15 5.36
C VAL A 36 -5.62 10.04 4.20
N ILE A 37 -5.03 8.87 3.98
CA ILE A 37 -4.08 8.67 2.88
C ILE A 37 -4.77 8.92 1.53
N ILE A 38 -5.95 8.34 1.29
CA ILE A 38 -6.69 8.57 0.03
C ILE A 38 -7.08 10.04 -0.13
N LYS A 39 -7.53 10.69 0.93
CA LYS A 39 -7.88 12.11 0.92
C LYS A 39 -6.68 12.97 0.49
N LEU A 40 -5.51 12.73 1.08
CA LEU A 40 -4.29 13.46 0.73
C LEU A 40 -3.86 13.18 -0.72
N LEU A 41 -3.93 11.92 -1.19
CA LEU A 41 -3.63 11.61 -2.60
C LEU A 41 -4.52 12.41 -3.57
N ILE A 42 -5.80 12.59 -3.23
CA ILE A 42 -6.73 13.37 -4.04
C ILE A 42 -6.42 14.87 -3.94
N GLU A 43 -6.26 15.39 -2.72
CA GLU A 43 -6.03 16.83 -2.47
C GLU A 43 -4.72 17.32 -3.07
N PHE A 44 -3.66 16.50 -3.08
CA PHE A 44 -2.38 16.81 -3.72
C PHE A 44 -2.35 16.46 -5.22
N GLY A 45 -3.46 16.03 -5.81
CA GLY A 45 -3.52 15.66 -7.23
C GLY A 45 -2.68 14.44 -7.60
N MET A 46 -2.27 13.63 -6.63
CA MET A 46 -1.38 12.48 -6.80
C MET A 46 -2.13 11.18 -7.11
N PHE A 47 -3.44 11.12 -6.84
CA PHE A 47 -4.24 9.90 -6.97
C PHE A 47 -4.08 9.22 -8.34
N VAL A 48 -4.28 9.98 -9.42
CA VAL A 48 -4.20 9.43 -10.79
C VAL A 48 -2.78 8.97 -11.12
N SER A 49 -1.76 9.73 -10.72
CA SER A 49 -0.35 9.38 -10.97
C SER A 49 0.09 8.13 -10.21
N VAL A 50 -0.34 7.97 -8.96
CA VAL A 50 -0.05 6.77 -8.15
C VAL A 50 -0.80 5.56 -8.70
N GLN A 51 -2.06 5.73 -9.10
CA GLN A 51 -2.83 4.66 -9.73
C GLN A 51 -2.18 4.22 -11.04
N ARG A 52 -1.77 5.18 -11.88
CA ARG A 52 -1.08 4.91 -13.14
C ARG A 52 0.27 4.22 -12.93
N PHE A 53 1.04 4.63 -11.92
CA PHE A 53 2.30 3.98 -11.56
C PHE A 53 2.11 2.47 -11.33
N GLY A 54 1.07 2.08 -10.58
CA GLY A 54 0.74 0.67 -10.40
C GLY A 54 0.23 -0.02 -11.68
N GLN A 55 -0.59 0.66 -12.48
CA GLN A 55 -1.12 0.12 -13.75
C GLN A 55 -0.03 -0.10 -14.81
N GLU A 56 1.04 0.69 -14.77
CA GLU A 56 2.22 0.53 -15.63
C GLU A 56 3.11 -0.67 -15.20
N GLY A 57 2.73 -1.37 -14.12
CA GLY A 57 3.41 -2.58 -13.65
C GLY A 57 4.56 -2.33 -12.70
N TYR A 58 4.75 -1.09 -12.22
CA TYR A 58 5.76 -0.83 -11.20
C TYR A 58 5.39 -1.53 -9.88
N PRO A 59 6.36 -2.17 -9.20
CA PRO A 59 6.13 -2.82 -7.92
C PRO A 59 5.54 -1.88 -6.87
N MET A 60 4.45 -2.32 -6.24
CA MET A 60 3.83 -1.62 -5.13
C MET A 60 3.67 -2.53 -3.92
N PHE A 61 3.94 -2.00 -2.73
CA PHE A 61 3.79 -2.73 -1.49
C PHE A 61 2.93 -1.95 -0.49
N GLY A 62 1.71 -2.44 -0.25
CA GLY A 62 0.76 -1.85 0.68
C GLY A 62 0.67 -2.66 1.98
N THR A 63 0.94 -2.02 3.13
CA THR A 63 0.80 -2.66 4.45
C THR A 63 -0.38 -2.06 5.21
N CYS A 64 -1.22 -2.89 5.85
CA CYS A 64 -2.40 -2.45 6.59
C CYS A 64 -3.30 -1.48 5.77
N ALA A 65 -3.28 -0.18 6.07
CA ALA A 65 -3.99 0.84 5.29
C ALA A 65 -3.60 0.87 3.81
N GLY A 66 -2.32 0.63 3.49
CA GLY A 66 -1.88 0.50 2.10
C GLY A 66 -2.50 -0.69 1.38
N CYS A 67 -2.72 -1.81 2.08
CA CYS A 67 -3.42 -2.96 1.52
C CYS A 67 -4.88 -2.60 1.17
N ILE A 68 -5.59 -1.93 2.09
CA ILE A 68 -6.95 -1.41 1.83
C ILE A 68 -6.95 -0.51 0.58
N LEU A 69 -5.97 0.39 0.43
CA LEU A 69 -5.92 1.28 -0.73
C LEU A 69 -5.61 0.58 -2.06
N LEU A 70 -4.90 -0.54 -2.04
CA LEU A 70 -4.61 -1.29 -3.26
C LEU A 70 -5.81 -2.14 -3.73
N SER A 71 -6.74 -2.46 -2.83
CA SER A 71 -7.92 -3.29 -3.11
C SER A 71 -8.83 -2.72 -4.20
N LYS A 72 -9.61 -3.60 -4.81
CA LYS A 72 -10.63 -3.23 -5.80
C LYS A 72 -11.91 -2.73 -5.14
N SER A 73 -12.24 -3.26 -3.96
CA SER A 73 -13.43 -2.85 -3.21
C SER A 73 -13.25 -2.99 -1.70
N ILE A 74 -14.06 -2.22 -0.97
CA ILE A 74 -14.14 -2.27 0.49
C ILE A 74 -15.57 -2.63 0.89
N ASP A 75 -15.71 -3.68 1.69
CA ASP A 75 -17.02 -4.15 2.15
C ASP A 75 -17.73 -3.08 2.97
N GLY A 76 -18.99 -2.81 2.63
CA GLY A 76 -19.82 -1.82 3.32
C GLY A 76 -19.40 -0.35 3.11
N MET A 77 -18.38 -0.07 2.27
CA MET A 77 -17.91 1.29 2.00
C MET A 77 -17.70 1.54 0.49
N PRO A 78 -18.76 1.43 -0.34
CA PRO A 78 -18.65 1.54 -1.81
C PRO A 78 -18.15 2.91 -2.28
N ASP A 79 -18.34 3.97 -1.47
CA ASP A 79 -17.95 5.33 -1.82
C ASP A 79 -16.48 5.65 -1.52
N GLN A 80 -15.79 4.82 -0.72
CA GLN A 80 -14.39 5.05 -0.41
C GLN A 80 -13.53 4.66 -1.63
N LYS A 81 -12.89 5.67 -2.25
CA LYS A 81 -11.95 5.44 -3.36
C LYS A 81 -10.77 4.57 -2.93
N THR A 82 -10.36 3.70 -3.83
CA THR A 82 -9.12 2.92 -3.77
C THR A 82 -8.37 3.06 -5.09
N LEU A 83 -7.13 2.59 -5.13
CA LEU A 83 -6.31 2.55 -6.34
C LEU A 83 -6.73 1.42 -7.28
N GLN A 84 -7.48 0.42 -6.81
CA GLN A 84 -8.02 -0.70 -7.61
C GLN A 84 -6.93 -1.46 -8.39
N LEU A 85 -5.81 -1.75 -7.73
CA LEU A 85 -4.63 -2.36 -8.34
C LEU A 85 -4.50 -3.86 -8.05
N VAL A 86 -5.20 -4.35 -7.02
CA VAL A 86 -5.22 -5.76 -6.64
C VAL A 86 -6.66 -6.24 -6.64
N ASP A 87 -6.94 -7.33 -7.35
CA ASP A 87 -8.27 -7.94 -7.44
C ASP A 87 -8.63 -8.68 -6.15
N MET A 88 -8.89 -7.89 -5.11
CA MET A 88 -9.32 -8.33 -3.79
C MET A 88 -10.36 -7.37 -3.23
N SER A 89 -11.23 -7.90 -2.38
CA SER A 89 -12.11 -7.13 -1.52
C SER A 89 -11.60 -7.14 -0.09
N VAL A 90 -11.81 -6.05 0.65
CA VAL A 90 -11.31 -5.91 2.02
C VAL A 90 -12.41 -5.47 2.97
N ASN A 91 -12.52 -6.18 4.10
CA ASN A 91 -13.31 -5.75 5.25
C ASN A 91 -12.43 -4.99 6.25
N ARG A 92 -12.75 -3.71 6.51
CA ARG A 92 -11.97 -2.86 7.41
C ARG A 92 -12.20 -3.25 8.86
N ASN A 93 -11.11 -3.30 9.63
CA ASN A 93 -11.17 -3.53 11.09
C ASN A 93 -11.97 -4.78 11.47
N ALA A 94 -11.87 -5.84 10.66
CA ALA A 94 -12.67 -7.05 10.80
C ALA A 94 -12.49 -7.76 12.15
N TYR A 95 -11.34 -7.55 12.82
CA TYR A 95 -11.02 -8.12 14.12
C TYR A 95 -11.52 -7.29 15.31
N GLY A 96 -12.07 -6.09 15.07
CA GLY A 96 -12.58 -5.21 16.10
C GLY A 96 -11.76 -3.93 16.28
N SER A 97 -11.79 -3.42 17.50
CA SER A 97 -11.12 -2.20 17.91
C SER A 97 -9.63 -2.40 18.15
N GLN A 98 -8.92 -1.32 18.49
CA GLN A 98 -7.48 -1.41 18.77
C GLN A 98 -7.15 -2.38 19.92
N VAL A 99 -8.04 -2.54 20.92
CA VAL A 99 -7.81 -3.48 22.03
C VAL A 99 -7.89 -4.95 21.60
N ASP A 100 -8.49 -5.21 20.44
CA ASP A 100 -8.64 -6.56 19.86
C ASP A 100 -7.44 -6.94 18.98
N SER A 101 -6.40 -6.09 18.92
CA SER A 101 -5.16 -6.38 18.17
C SER A 101 -4.37 -7.51 18.83
N PHE A 102 -3.80 -8.39 18.01
CA PHE A 102 -3.00 -9.52 18.46
C PHE A 102 -1.82 -9.78 17.52
N GLU A 103 -0.89 -10.61 17.97
CA GLU A 103 0.23 -11.11 17.18
C GLU A 103 0.07 -12.62 16.98
N SER A 104 0.48 -13.12 15.82
CA SER A 104 0.45 -14.55 15.49
C SER A 104 1.59 -14.86 14.54
N ASP A 105 2.18 -16.05 14.71
CA ASP A 105 3.12 -16.58 13.74
C ASP A 105 2.38 -16.96 12.45
N LEU A 106 2.98 -16.64 11.30
CA LEU A 106 2.48 -16.96 9.97
C LEU A 106 3.54 -17.74 9.21
N SER A 107 3.15 -18.84 8.59
CA SER A 107 3.98 -19.53 7.60
C SER A 107 3.79 -18.87 6.24
N ALA A 108 4.87 -18.38 5.64
CA ALA A 108 4.88 -17.98 4.24
C ALA A 108 5.51 -19.10 3.40
N ASP A 109 4.92 -19.37 2.23
CA ASP A 109 5.55 -20.27 1.27
C ASP A 109 6.70 -19.52 0.59
N GLU A 110 7.93 -19.93 0.88
CA GLU A 110 9.13 -19.29 0.35
C GLU A 110 9.24 -19.43 -1.17
N SER A 111 8.61 -20.45 -1.77
CA SER A 111 8.63 -20.67 -3.22
C SER A 111 7.92 -19.57 -4.02
N VAL A 112 7.10 -18.76 -3.35
CA VAL A 112 6.35 -17.65 -3.94
C VAL A 112 7.21 -16.41 -4.12
N PHE A 113 8.31 -16.30 -3.36
CA PHE A 113 9.31 -15.26 -3.56
C PHE A 113 10.33 -15.81 -4.56
N GLY A 114 10.44 -15.19 -5.74
CA GLY A 114 11.29 -15.67 -6.83
C GLY A 114 12.73 -15.95 -6.39
N SER A 115 13.39 -16.90 -7.05
CA SER A 115 14.83 -17.13 -6.84
C SER A 115 15.60 -15.86 -7.25
N GLU A 116 16.48 -15.38 -6.36
CA GLU A 116 17.41 -14.27 -6.65
C GLU A 116 18.15 -14.43 -7.98
#